data_AF-A0A7S2QZW8-F1
#
_entry.id   AF-A0A7S2QZW8-F1
#
_cell.length_a   1.000
_cell.length_b   1.000
_cell.length_c   1.000
_cell.angle_alpha   90.00
_cell.angle_beta   90.00
_cell.angle_gamma   90.00
#
_symmetry.space_group_name_H-M   'P 1'
#
loop_
_entity.id
_entity.type
_entity.pdbx_description
1 polymer ?
#
loop_
_entity_poly.entity_id
_entity_poly.type
_entity_poly.pdbx_seq_one_letter_code
_entity_poly.pdbx_strand_id
1 'polypeptide(L)'
;VTLIERSCNRRFFNSVVSSDYKFLYRGIPPLEASQPTLRSESSDLLNPETYGSKDATLFFKKLDRGEMAKSPVKPSNGHLAVTSPGAASQWGTAASVWPLGDKVNFAWYQHGGSFWPRDNPKDKLIVDGIECGQLGLEDALRGDSWEVMYSCDAYLTIPLSLEKQLRNLLKE
;
A
#
# COMPACT_ATOMS: atom_id res chain seq x y z
N VAL A 1 9.92 -16.34 5.28
CA VAL A 1 10.88 -15.50 4.53
C VAL A 1 11.08 -16.00 3.11
N THR A 2 11.30 -17.30 2.90
CA THR A 2 11.44 -17.92 1.57
C THR A 2 10.35 -17.54 0.55
N LEU A 3 9.09 -17.38 0.96
CA LEU A 3 8.03 -16.91 0.05
C LEU A 3 8.21 -15.45 -0.37
N ILE A 4 8.58 -14.57 0.57
CA ILE A 4 8.86 -13.16 0.29
C ILE A 4 10.04 -13.05 -0.67
N GLU A 5 11.16 -13.70 -0.37
CA GLU A 5 12.36 -13.64 -1.21
C GLU A 5 12.11 -14.13 -2.65
N ARG A 6 11.26 -15.16 -2.81
CA ARG A 6 11.00 -15.78 -4.11
C ARG A 6 9.89 -15.09 -4.90
N SER A 7 8.88 -14.58 -4.22
CA SER A 7 7.59 -14.22 -4.85
C SER A 7 7.16 -12.78 -4.58
N CYS A 8 7.78 -12.08 -3.62
CA CYS A 8 7.53 -10.66 -3.45
C CYS A 8 8.00 -9.91 -4.68
N ASN A 9 7.27 -8.86 -5.04
CA ASN A 9 7.70 -7.96 -6.09
C ASN A 9 9.12 -7.44 -5.79
N ARG A 10 10.05 -7.67 -6.71
CA ARG A 10 11.48 -7.32 -6.51
C ARG A 10 11.70 -5.83 -6.26
N ARG A 11 10.92 -4.97 -6.93
CA ARG A 11 11.04 -3.52 -6.76
C ARG A 11 10.60 -3.12 -5.35
N PHE A 12 9.45 -3.62 -4.91
CA PHE A 12 8.99 -3.39 -3.54
C PHE A 12 10.00 -3.89 -2.51
N PHE A 13 10.50 -5.12 -2.67
CA PHE A 13 11.50 -5.70 -1.77
C PHE A 13 12.75 -4.83 -1.66
N ASN A 14 13.29 -4.37 -2.79
CA ASN A 14 14.44 -3.48 -2.80
C ASN A 14 14.13 -2.14 -2.12
N SER A 15 12.96 -1.55 -2.35
CA SER A 15 12.56 -0.32 -1.65
C SER A 15 12.39 -0.51 -0.15
N VAL A 16 11.93 -1.67 0.31
CA VAL A 16 11.93 -2.04 1.73
C VAL A 16 13.35 -2.05 2.29
N VAL A 17 14.29 -2.72 1.63
CA VAL A 17 15.70 -2.73 2.07
C VAL A 17 16.29 -1.32 2.08
N SER A 18 16.11 -0.55 1.01
CA SER A 18 16.63 0.81 0.86
C SER A 18 16.03 1.81 1.86
N SER A 19 14.81 1.57 2.33
CA SER A 19 14.13 2.43 3.31
C SER A 19 14.51 2.14 4.76
N ASP A 20 15.53 1.32 5.03
CA ASP A 20 15.84 0.76 6.36
C ASP A 20 14.68 -0.11 6.89
N TYR A 21 14.25 -1.01 6.03
CA TYR A 21 13.22 -2.03 6.29
C TYR A 21 11.86 -1.44 6.60
N LYS A 22 11.49 -0.25 6.12
CA LYS A 22 10.13 0.29 6.34
C LYS A 22 9.13 -0.51 5.50
N PHE A 23 8.00 -0.87 6.11
CA PHE A 23 6.98 -1.72 5.50
C PHE A 23 5.73 -0.89 5.18
N LEU A 24 4.89 -1.43 4.30
CA LEU A 24 3.51 -0.99 4.14
C LEU A 24 2.61 -1.83 5.05
N TYR A 25 1.52 -1.22 5.50
CA TYR A 25 0.59 -1.80 6.45
C TYR A 25 -0.85 -1.65 5.99
N ARG A 26 -1.67 -2.65 6.30
CA ARG A 26 -3.13 -2.57 6.17
C ARG A 26 -3.80 -3.03 7.45
N GLY A 27 -4.95 -2.44 7.74
CA GLY A 27 -5.89 -3.01 8.70
C GLY A 27 -6.57 -4.21 8.06
N ILE A 28 -6.50 -5.36 8.73
CA ILE A 28 -7.16 -6.59 8.31
C ILE A 28 -8.11 -7.09 9.40
N PRO A 29 -9.11 -7.93 9.06
CA PRO A 29 -10.02 -8.49 10.05
C PRO A 29 -9.24 -9.23 11.16
N PRO A 30 -9.61 -9.06 12.45
CA PRO A 30 -8.83 -9.59 13.57
C PRO A 30 -8.57 -11.10 13.52
N LEU A 31 -9.54 -11.88 13.03
CA LEU A 31 -9.42 -13.33 12.90
C LEU A 31 -8.32 -13.75 11.92
N GLU A 32 -8.08 -12.92 10.90
CA GLU A 32 -7.11 -13.15 9.83
C GLU A 32 -5.73 -12.57 10.17
N ALA A 33 -5.64 -11.76 11.23
CA ALA A 33 -4.42 -11.08 11.67
C ALA A 33 -3.53 -11.89 12.62
N SER A 34 -3.88 -13.15 12.87
CA SER A 34 -3.15 -14.04 13.78
C SER A 34 -1.96 -14.74 13.13
N GLN A 35 -1.98 -14.91 11.81
CA GLN A 35 -0.97 -15.67 11.07
C GLN A 35 -0.68 -15.06 9.69
N PRO A 36 0.50 -15.35 9.10
CA PRO A 36 0.78 -14.98 7.72
C PRO A 36 -0.28 -15.54 6.77
N THR A 37 -0.88 -14.69 5.94
CA THR A 37 -2.02 -15.06 5.10
C THR A 37 -1.86 -14.53 3.68
N LEU A 38 -2.06 -15.39 2.68
CA LEU A 38 -2.10 -15.00 1.28
C LEU A 38 -3.48 -14.45 0.93
N ARG A 39 -3.53 -13.27 0.30
CA ARG A 39 -4.78 -12.58 -0.08
C ARG A 39 -4.78 -12.26 -1.58
N SER A 40 -5.96 -12.31 -2.17
CA SER A 40 -6.23 -12.02 -3.59
C SER A 40 -7.60 -11.35 -3.77
N GLU A 41 -7.93 -10.46 -2.83
CA GLU A 41 -9.22 -9.76 -2.83
C GLU A 41 -9.29 -8.69 -3.93
N SER A 42 -10.49 -8.37 -4.38
CA SER A 42 -10.72 -7.27 -5.31
C SER A 42 -10.60 -5.92 -4.62
N SER A 43 -10.31 -4.87 -5.38
CA SER A 43 -10.33 -3.50 -4.88
C SER A 43 -11.70 -3.12 -4.32
N ASP A 44 -11.70 -2.45 -3.19
CA ASP A 44 -12.88 -1.99 -2.47
C ASP A 44 -13.01 -0.46 -2.45
N LEU A 45 -12.05 0.29 -3.00
CA LEU A 45 -12.01 1.77 -2.93
C LEU A 45 -13.19 2.47 -3.62
N LEU A 46 -13.87 1.78 -4.54
CA LEU A 46 -15.08 2.27 -5.20
C LEU A 46 -16.39 1.86 -4.51
N ASN A 47 -16.30 1.08 -3.42
CA ASN A 47 -17.45 0.66 -2.63
C ASN A 47 -17.84 1.75 -1.61
N PRO A 48 -19.11 2.20 -1.58
CA PRO A 48 -19.64 3.09 -0.55
C PRO A 48 -19.42 2.64 0.89
N GLU A 49 -19.34 1.33 1.12
CA GLU A 49 -19.24 0.76 2.46
C GLU A 49 -17.80 0.82 3.02
N THR A 50 -16.78 0.90 2.17
CA THR A 50 -15.36 0.86 2.59
C THR A 50 -14.98 2.02 3.52
N TYR A 51 -15.50 3.23 3.25
CA TYR A 51 -15.23 4.42 4.06
C TYR A 51 -16.46 4.92 4.83
N GLY A 52 -17.62 4.27 4.67
CA GLY A 52 -18.89 4.75 5.21
C GLY A 52 -19.28 6.16 4.73
N SER A 53 -18.70 6.64 3.62
CA SER A 53 -18.84 8.01 3.13
C SER A 53 -19.06 8.05 1.62
N LYS A 54 -20.18 8.64 1.21
CA LYS A 54 -20.51 8.86 -0.22
C LYS A 54 -19.49 9.79 -0.89
N ASP A 55 -18.95 10.75 -0.14
CA ASP A 55 -17.98 11.71 -0.65
C ASP A 55 -16.64 11.04 -0.95
N ALA A 56 -16.21 10.10 -0.08
CA ALA A 56 -15.04 9.25 -0.33
C ALA A 56 -15.19 8.47 -1.63
N THR A 57 -16.32 7.79 -1.82
CA THR A 57 -16.59 7.04 -3.04
C THR A 57 -16.63 7.93 -4.28
N LEU A 58 -17.24 9.12 -4.18
CA LEU A 58 -17.28 10.07 -5.28
C LEU A 58 -15.87 10.57 -5.62
N PHE A 59 -15.04 10.82 -4.60
CA PHE A 59 -13.64 11.18 -4.77
C PHE A 59 -12.87 10.09 -5.52
N PHE A 60 -12.91 8.84 -5.05
CA PHE A 60 -12.20 7.73 -5.71
C PHE A 60 -12.72 7.45 -7.13
N LYS A 61 -14.03 7.59 -7.38
CA LYS A 61 -14.58 7.50 -8.75
C LYS A 61 -14.06 8.59 -9.68
N LYS A 62 -13.91 9.82 -9.18
CA LYS A 62 -13.34 10.93 -9.95
C LYS A 62 -11.85 10.75 -10.19
N LEU A 63 -11.12 10.31 -9.18
CA LEU A 63 -9.68 10.02 -9.27
C LEU A 63 -9.43 8.92 -10.31
N ASP A 64 -10.20 7.82 -10.24
CA ASP A 64 -10.10 6.67 -11.14
C ASP A 64 -10.36 7.02 -12.62
N ARG A 65 -11.38 7.84 -12.89
CA ARG A 65 -11.78 8.21 -14.25
C ARG A 65 -11.08 9.46 -14.79
N GLY A 66 -10.41 10.20 -13.91
CA GLY A 66 -9.73 11.45 -14.21
C GLY A 66 -8.22 11.27 -14.22
N GLU A 67 -7.57 11.77 -13.17
CA GLU A 67 -6.10 11.80 -13.02
C GLU A 67 -5.44 10.43 -13.20
N MET A 68 -6.09 9.34 -12.76
CA MET A 68 -5.56 7.97 -12.84
C MET A 68 -6.15 7.13 -13.99
N ALA A 69 -6.89 7.72 -14.93
CA ALA A 69 -7.60 6.96 -15.97
C ALA A 69 -6.68 6.05 -16.81
N LYS A 70 -5.46 6.52 -17.08
CA LYS A 70 -4.43 5.81 -17.85
C LYS A 70 -3.34 5.17 -16.97
N SER A 71 -3.47 5.28 -15.65
CA SER A 71 -2.49 4.74 -14.71
C SER A 71 -2.66 3.22 -14.55
N PRO A 72 -1.56 2.47 -14.40
CA PRO A 72 -1.59 1.02 -14.22
C PRO A 72 -2.09 0.61 -12.82
N VAL A 73 -1.96 1.50 -11.84
CA VAL A 73 -2.64 1.47 -10.55
C VAL A 73 -3.69 2.57 -10.53
N LYS A 74 -4.87 2.30 -9.99
CA LYS A 74 -5.99 3.24 -9.81
C LYS A 74 -7.02 2.69 -8.83
N PRO A 75 -7.98 3.50 -8.35
CA PRO A 75 -8.94 3.04 -7.36
C PRO A 75 -9.78 1.82 -7.76
N SER A 76 -10.00 1.54 -9.05
CA SER A 76 -10.75 0.36 -9.50
C SER A 76 -9.97 -0.96 -9.45
N ASN A 77 -8.64 -0.92 -9.33
CA ASN A 77 -7.78 -2.12 -9.33
C ASN A 77 -6.71 -2.09 -8.23
N GLY A 78 -6.76 -1.11 -7.35
CA GLY A 78 -5.76 -0.86 -6.32
C GLY A 78 -6.33 -1.00 -4.92
N HIS A 79 -5.42 -1.14 -3.97
CA HIS A 79 -5.70 -1.10 -2.54
C HIS A 79 -4.90 0.02 -1.91
N LEU A 80 -5.35 0.53 -0.76
CA LEU A 80 -4.54 1.43 0.04
C LEU A 80 -3.82 0.65 1.15
N ALA A 81 -2.56 1.00 1.34
CA ALA A 81 -1.79 0.68 2.54
C ALA A 81 -1.20 1.97 3.10
N VAL A 82 -0.73 1.93 4.33
CA VAL A 82 -0.08 3.06 4.99
C VAL A 82 1.30 2.69 5.48
N THR A 83 2.17 3.69 5.66
CA THR A 83 3.55 3.50 6.10
C THR A 83 3.71 3.38 7.62
N SER A 84 2.60 3.45 8.36
CA SER A 84 2.56 3.34 9.82
C SER A 84 1.58 2.26 10.27
N PRO A 85 1.99 1.33 11.16
CA PRO A 85 1.08 0.36 11.74
C PRO A 85 -0.02 1.01 12.59
N GLY A 86 0.26 2.17 13.20
CA GLY A 86 -0.72 2.93 13.98
C GLY A 86 -1.87 3.46 13.12
N ALA A 87 -1.55 4.01 11.95
CA ALA A 87 -2.55 4.43 10.97
C ALA A 87 -3.35 3.24 10.43
N ALA A 88 -2.68 2.12 10.10
CA ALA A 88 -3.35 0.91 9.61
C ALA A 88 -4.34 0.34 10.63
N SER A 89 -4.06 0.52 11.92
CA SER A 89 -4.90 0.05 13.01
C SER A 89 -6.27 0.76 13.08
N GLN A 90 -6.44 1.88 12.38
CA GLN A 90 -7.74 2.56 12.25
C GLN A 90 -8.71 1.78 11.35
N TRP A 91 -8.22 0.89 10.49
CA TRP A 91 -9.03 0.11 9.55
C TRP A 91 -9.21 -1.35 9.96
N GLY A 92 -8.55 -1.80 11.03
CA GLY A 92 -8.57 -3.19 11.48
C GLY A 92 -7.34 -3.53 12.31
N THR A 93 -7.04 -4.81 12.49
CA THR A 93 -5.76 -5.20 13.10
C THR A 93 -4.64 -4.98 12.09
N ALA A 94 -3.65 -4.16 12.42
CA ALA A 94 -2.56 -3.87 11.51
C ALA A 94 -1.73 -5.12 11.17
N ALA A 95 -1.39 -5.27 9.91
CA ALA A 95 -0.44 -6.26 9.39
C ALA A 95 0.38 -5.64 8.26
N SER A 96 1.65 -6.05 8.16
CA SER A 96 2.48 -5.64 7.03
C SER A 96 2.01 -6.32 5.75
N VAL A 97 2.02 -5.60 4.62
CA VAL A 97 1.61 -6.12 3.32
C VAL A 97 2.80 -6.27 2.38
N TRP A 98 2.80 -7.38 1.65
CA TRP A 98 3.87 -7.77 0.74
C TRP A 98 3.26 -8.14 -0.61
N PRO A 99 3.14 -7.17 -1.54
CA PRO A 99 2.63 -7.43 -2.88
C PRO A 99 3.48 -8.48 -3.60
N LEU A 100 2.81 -9.48 -4.18
CA LEU A 100 3.46 -10.61 -4.84
C LEU A 100 3.38 -10.47 -6.37
N GLY A 101 4.34 -11.09 -7.05
CA GLY A 101 4.42 -11.14 -8.50
C GLY A 101 5.08 -9.93 -9.15
N ASP A 102 5.20 -9.99 -10.47
CA ASP A 102 5.94 -8.97 -11.25
C ASP A 102 5.08 -7.77 -11.62
N LYS A 103 3.75 -7.95 -11.72
CA LYS A 103 2.79 -6.91 -12.10
C LYS A 103 2.27 -6.18 -10.87
N VAL A 104 3.16 -5.42 -10.23
CA VAL A 104 2.81 -4.56 -9.10
C VAL A 104 3.14 -3.11 -9.45
N ASN A 105 2.19 -2.22 -9.21
CA ASN A 105 2.35 -0.79 -9.43
C ASN A 105 1.94 -0.02 -8.18
N PHE A 106 2.63 1.08 -7.90
CA PHE A 106 2.43 1.91 -6.71
C PHE A 106 2.12 3.35 -7.10
N ALA A 107 1.34 4.03 -6.27
CA ALA A 107 1.11 5.47 -6.38
C ALA A 107 0.93 6.11 -5.01
N TRP A 108 1.41 7.34 -4.86
CA TRP A 108 1.31 8.15 -3.64
C TRP A 108 1.36 9.63 -4.02
N TYR A 109 0.99 10.52 -3.11
CA TYR A 109 1.20 11.96 -3.34
C TYR A 109 2.65 12.36 -3.03
N GLN A 110 3.19 13.30 -3.80
CA GLN A 110 4.58 13.75 -3.70
C GLN A 110 5.03 14.11 -2.27
N HIS A 111 4.15 14.72 -1.49
CA HIS A 111 4.42 15.08 -0.09
C HIS A 111 3.73 14.16 0.93
N GLY A 112 3.19 13.03 0.46
CA GLY A 112 2.49 12.05 1.27
C GLY A 112 1.07 12.42 1.67
N GLY A 113 0.69 11.98 2.86
CA GLY A 113 -0.65 12.17 3.41
C GLY A 113 -1.67 11.16 2.89
N SER A 114 -2.95 11.52 2.98
CA SER A 114 -4.07 10.64 2.62
C SER A 114 -4.60 10.94 1.22
N PHE A 115 -5.03 9.90 0.50
CA PHE A 115 -5.90 10.01 -0.67
C PHE A 115 -7.23 10.64 -0.30
N TRP A 116 -7.83 10.17 0.79
CA TRP A 116 -9.08 10.71 1.29
C TRP A 116 -9.17 10.67 2.83
N PRO A 117 -9.48 11.81 3.49
CA PRO A 117 -9.62 13.15 2.92
C PRO A 117 -8.27 13.66 2.38
N ARG A 118 -8.29 14.38 1.26
CA ARG A 118 -7.06 14.93 0.65
C ARG A 118 -6.62 16.17 1.39
N ASP A 119 -5.51 16.09 2.11
CA ASP A 119 -4.98 17.19 2.93
C ASP A 119 -4.58 18.40 2.07
N ASN A 120 -3.92 18.15 0.93
CA ASN A 120 -3.50 19.18 -0.01
C ASN A 120 -3.95 18.86 -1.45
N PRO A 121 -4.95 19.59 -1.98
CA PRO A 121 -5.47 19.38 -3.34
C PRO A 121 -4.45 19.63 -4.46
N LYS A 122 -3.34 20.33 -4.18
CA LYS A 122 -2.31 20.67 -5.16
C LYS A 122 -1.19 19.65 -5.23
N ASP A 123 -1.14 18.69 -4.31
CA ASP A 123 -0.05 17.71 -4.29
C ASP A 123 -0.11 16.82 -5.52
N LYS A 124 1.01 16.73 -6.22
CA LYS A 124 1.12 15.90 -7.41
C LYS A 124 1.05 14.43 -7.04
N LEU A 125 0.25 13.66 -7.78
CA LEU A 125 0.25 12.21 -7.68
C LEU A 125 1.48 11.62 -8.42
N ILE A 126 2.27 10.83 -7.72
CA ILE A 126 3.39 10.07 -8.26
C ILE A 126 2.91 8.66 -8.57
N VAL A 127 3.26 8.17 -9.76
CA VAL A 127 3.07 6.77 -10.15
C VAL A 127 4.42 6.14 -10.41
N ASP A 128 4.74 5.11 -9.63
CA ASP A 128 6.05 4.47 -9.67
C ASP A 128 6.37 3.88 -11.06
N GLY A 129 7.59 4.12 -11.54
CA GLY A 129 8.07 3.69 -12.86
C GLY A 129 7.52 4.46 -14.07
N ILE A 130 6.57 5.39 -13.89
CA ILE A 130 6.14 6.31 -14.96
C ILE A 130 6.89 7.63 -14.82
N GLU A 131 6.90 8.17 -13.61
CA GLU A 131 7.54 9.45 -13.31
C GLU A 131 8.98 9.23 -12.83
N CYS A 132 9.84 8.79 -13.75
CA CYS A 132 11.26 8.58 -13.45
C CYS A 132 11.94 9.88 -13.00
N GLY A 133 12.54 9.88 -11.81
CA GLY A 133 13.61 10.82 -11.46
C GLY A 133 13.37 11.83 -10.34
N GLN A 134 12.31 11.74 -9.53
CA GLN A 134 12.13 12.66 -8.39
C GLN A 134 11.93 11.98 -7.03
N LEU A 135 11.13 10.92 -6.94
CA LEU A 135 10.89 10.18 -5.68
C LEU A 135 10.74 8.69 -5.96
N GLY A 136 11.49 7.86 -5.23
CA GLY A 136 11.37 6.41 -5.25
C GLY A 136 10.33 5.91 -4.25
N LEU A 137 9.91 4.65 -4.39
CA LEU A 137 9.01 4.02 -3.43
C LEU A 137 9.65 3.94 -2.03
N GLU A 138 10.96 3.82 -1.92
CA GLU A 138 11.70 3.90 -0.66
C GLU A 138 11.53 5.24 0.06
N ASP A 139 11.34 6.34 -0.67
CA ASP A 139 11.08 7.65 -0.07
C ASP A 139 9.67 7.69 0.50
N ALA A 140 8.69 7.15 -0.23
CA ALA A 140 7.34 6.99 0.27
C ALA A 140 7.30 6.14 1.53
N LEU A 141 8.01 5.00 1.56
CA LEU A 141 8.08 4.11 2.72
C LEU A 141 8.67 4.77 3.97
N ARG A 142 9.51 5.80 3.83
CA ARG A 142 10.05 6.59 4.96
C ARG A 142 9.06 7.62 5.50
N GLY A 143 7.98 7.91 4.77
CA GLY A 143 6.94 8.83 5.19
C GLY A 143 6.25 8.39 6.48
N ASP A 144 5.71 9.35 7.24
CA ASP A 144 4.93 9.07 8.44
C ASP A 144 3.45 9.00 8.09
N SER A 145 2.90 7.79 8.17
CA SER A 145 1.46 7.53 7.97
C SER A 145 0.95 7.94 6.58
N TRP A 146 1.81 7.85 5.56
CA TRP A 146 1.44 8.14 4.17
C TRP A 146 0.61 7.00 3.61
N GLU A 147 -0.45 7.34 2.87
CA GLU A 147 -1.19 6.36 2.08
C GLU A 147 -0.46 6.09 0.75
N VAL A 148 -0.25 4.81 0.49
CA VAL A 148 0.32 4.29 -0.75
C VAL A 148 -0.71 3.36 -1.39
N MET A 149 -1.16 3.72 -2.57
CA MET A 149 -1.99 2.86 -3.40
C MET A 149 -1.12 1.84 -4.11
N TYR A 150 -1.51 0.57 -4.07
CA TYR A 150 -0.83 -0.50 -4.80
C TYR A 150 -1.83 -1.37 -5.55
N SER A 151 -1.47 -1.79 -6.75
CA SER A 151 -2.22 -2.78 -7.54
C SER A 151 -1.40 -4.06 -7.65
N CYS A 152 -2.00 -5.21 -7.39
CA CYS A 152 -1.39 -6.53 -7.52
C CYS A 152 -2.47 -7.62 -7.59
N ASP A 153 -2.14 -8.79 -8.14
CA ASP A 153 -3.07 -9.93 -8.18
C ASP A 153 -3.20 -10.62 -6.82
N ALA A 154 -2.12 -10.62 -6.04
CA ALA A 154 -2.09 -11.20 -4.70
C ALA A 154 -1.04 -10.50 -3.82
N TYR A 155 -1.26 -10.56 -2.52
CA TYR A 155 -0.32 -10.03 -1.53
C TYR A 155 -0.31 -10.91 -0.27
N LEU A 156 0.82 -10.97 0.41
CA LEU A 156 0.95 -11.64 1.70
C LEU A 156 0.79 -10.62 2.82
N THR A 157 -0.03 -10.93 3.82
CA THR A 157 -0.10 -10.17 5.08
C THR A 157 0.71 -10.87 6.15
N ILE A 158 1.51 -10.11 6.91
CA ILE A 158 2.25 -10.63 8.06
C ILE A 158 1.86 -9.86 9.32
N PRO A 159 1.37 -10.54 10.37
CA PRO A 159 1.00 -9.93 11.65
C PRO A 159 2.16 -9.15 12.29
N LEU A 160 1.83 -8.07 13.00
CA LEU A 160 2.84 -7.28 13.74
C LEU A 160 3.60 -8.09 14.79
N SER A 161 2.96 -9.13 15.37
CA SER A 161 3.61 -10.03 16.32
C SER A 161 4.84 -10.74 15.75
N LEU A 162 4.91 -10.91 14.42
CA LEU A 162 6.03 -11.54 13.71
C LEU A 162 6.98 -10.52 13.07
N GLU A 163 6.69 -9.23 13.16
CA GLU A 163 7.42 -8.19 12.42
C GLU A 163 8.88 -8.11 12.83
N LYS A 164 9.17 -8.12 14.14
CA LYS A 164 10.55 -8.06 14.64
C LYS A 164 11.38 -9.22 14.12
N GLN A 165 10.82 -10.43 14.13
CA GLN A 165 11.48 -11.62 13.60
C GLN A 165 11.71 -11.49 12.09
N LEU A 166 10.69 -11.02 11.35
CA LEU A 166 10.81 -10.80 9.90
C LEU A 166 11.92 -9.80 9.56
N ARG A 167 11.97 -8.66 10.25
CA ARG A 167 13.02 -7.64 10.05
C ARG A 167 14.41 -8.20 10.27
N ASN A 168 14.59 -9.03 11.29
CA ASN A 168 15.88 -9.65 11.57
C ASN A 168 16.28 -10.59 10.43
N LEU A 169 15.37 -11.45 10.00
CA LEU A 169 15.63 -12.41 8.92
C LEU A 169 15.88 -11.75 7.55
N LEU A 170 15.33 -10.56 7.31
CA LEU A 170 15.59 -9.80 6.08
C LEU A 170 16.93 -9.07 6.08
N LYS A 171 17.54 -8.88 7.26
CA LYS A 171 18.85 -8.22 7.43
C LYS A 171 20.03 -9.20 7.36
N GLU A 172 19.74 -10.49 7.48
CA GLU A 172 20.71 -11.60 7.36
C GLU A 172 20.94 -11.96 5.89
#